data_AF-A0A3M1WF70-F1
#
_entry.id   AF-A0A3M1WF70-F1
#
_cell.length_a   1.000
_cell.length_b   1.000
_cell.length_c   1.000
_cell.angle_alpha   90.00
_cell.angle_beta   90.00
_cell.angle_gamma   90.00
#
_symmetry.space_group_name_H-M   'P 1'
#
loop_
_entity.id
_entity.type
_entity.pdbx_description
1 polymer ?
#
loop_
_entity_poly.entity_id
_entity_poly.type
_entity_poly.pdbx_seq_one_letter_code
_entity_poly.pdbx_strand_id
1 'polypeptide(L)'
;MPLVRIVEEAFQPWSLLAELEPELGLRPGGVGATAVFAGTMRDFNEGDTVQGMTLEHYPGMTERHLERIIDEARERFGILDALIVHRVGPIRPAETIVLTAVWSAHRKAAFEANRFLMEELKHRAPFWKKEALSDGSSRWVEQNTPG
;
A
#
# COMPACT_ATOMS: atom_id res chain seq x y z
N MET A 1 13.18 -1.93 -12.16
CA MET A 1 13.20 -2.36 -10.74
C MET A 1 11.82 -2.11 -10.17
N PRO A 2 11.27 -2.98 -9.30
CA PRO A 2 9.97 -2.72 -8.68
C PRO A 2 10.00 -1.40 -7.89
N LEU A 3 8.95 -0.58 -8.03
CA LEU A 3 8.91 0.74 -7.42
C LEU A 3 8.27 0.63 -6.03
N VAL A 4 9.12 0.48 -5.02
CA VAL A 4 8.73 0.48 -3.60
C VAL A 4 9.16 1.79 -2.94
N ARG A 5 8.26 2.38 -2.16
CA ARG A 5 8.52 3.59 -1.36
C ARG A 5 7.88 3.45 0.02
N ILE A 6 8.67 3.61 1.07
CA ILE A 6 8.17 3.85 2.42
C ILE A 6 8.34 5.33 2.73
N VAL A 7 7.28 6.00 3.13
CA VAL A 7 7.24 7.45 3.34
C VAL A 7 6.74 7.79 4.74
N GLU A 8 7.26 8.83 5.36
CA GLU A 8 6.78 9.31 6.67
C GLU A 8 5.70 10.38 6.52
N GLU A 9 5.85 11.22 5.49
CA GLU A 9 4.97 12.35 5.22
C GLU A 9 3.66 11.94 4.55
N ALA A 10 2.62 12.73 4.79
CA ALA A 10 1.35 12.57 4.10
C ALA A 10 1.51 12.82 2.59
N PHE A 11 0.82 12.03 1.78
CA PHE A 11 0.88 12.14 0.32
C PHE A 11 -0.50 12.09 -0.34
N GLN A 12 -0.61 12.76 -1.49
CA GLN A 12 -1.79 12.70 -2.36
C GLN A 12 -1.59 11.57 -3.38
N PRO A 13 -2.39 10.50 -3.36
CA PRO A 13 -2.09 9.26 -4.09
C PRO A 13 -2.04 9.48 -5.60
N TRP A 14 -2.96 10.27 -6.15
CA TRP A 14 -3.06 10.50 -7.60
C TRP A 14 -1.93 11.40 -8.11
N SER A 15 -1.54 12.41 -7.32
CA SER A 15 -0.41 13.28 -7.66
C SER A 15 0.90 12.52 -7.63
N LEU A 16 1.13 11.72 -6.58
CA LEU A 16 2.33 10.89 -6.45
C LEU A 16 2.40 9.82 -7.55
N LEU A 17 1.27 9.19 -7.89
CA LEU A 17 1.21 8.24 -9.00
C LEU A 17 1.64 8.91 -10.32
N ALA A 18 1.10 10.09 -10.61
CA ALA A 18 1.43 10.84 -11.84
C ALA A 18 2.90 11.28 -11.87
N GLU A 19 3.51 11.57 -10.72
CA GLU A 19 4.93 11.89 -10.60
C GLU A 19 5.83 10.68 -10.87
N LEU A 20 5.45 9.51 -10.35
CA LEU A 20 6.26 8.29 -10.39
C LEU A 20 6.07 7.45 -11.65
N GLU A 21 4.89 7.48 -12.27
CA GLU A 21 4.58 6.68 -13.47
C GLU A 21 5.60 6.85 -14.62
N PRO A 22 6.13 8.07 -14.92
CA PRO A 22 7.18 8.24 -15.91
C PRO A 22 8.49 7.49 -15.63
N GLU A 23 8.81 7.16 -14.37
CA GLU A 23 10.05 6.46 -14.01
C GLU A 23 10.04 4.98 -14.41
N LEU A 24 8.86 4.41 -14.68
CA LEU A 24 8.71 2.97 -14.94
C LEU A 24 9.24 2.53 -16.31
N GLY A 25 9.47 3.47 -17.23
CA GLY A 25 9.99 3.15 -18.57
C GLY A 25 9.09 2.20 -19.38
N LEU A 26 7.78 2.21 -19.11
CA LEU A 26 6.81 1.35 -19.77
C LEU A 26 6.77 1.67 -21.27
N ARG A 27 6.76 0.61 -22.10
CA ARG A 27 6.68 0.76 -23.56
C ARG A 27 5.36 1.47 -23.93
N PRO A 28 5.40 2.55 -24.74
CA PRO A 28 4.20 3.17 -25.29
C PRO A 28 3.30 2.16 -26.01
N GLY A 29 2.01 2.15 -25.66
CA GLY A 29 1.02 1.21 -26.19
C GLY A 29 1.10 -0.22 -25.64
N GLY A 30 2.01 -0.51 -24.70
CA GLY A 30 2.09 -1.81 -24.03
C GLY A 30 1.05 -1.98 -22.91
N VAL A 31 0.68 -0.87 -22.24
CA VAL A 31 -0.31 -0.86 -21.16
C VAL A 31 -1.72 -0.77 -21.76
N GLY A 32 -2.54 -1.79 -21.50
CA GLY A 32 -3.96 -1.80 -21.85
C GLY A 32 -4.90 -1.65 -20.66
N ALA A 33 -4.38 -1.76 -19.42
CA ALA A 33 -5.11 -1.51 -18.21
C ALA A 33 -4.18 -1.14 -17.05
N THR A 34 -4.67 -0.21 -16.22
CA THR A 34 -4.05 0.14 -14.93
C THR A 34 -5.09 -0.04 -13.83
N ALA A 35 -4.74 -0.76 -12.77
CA ALA A 35 -5.57 -0.89 -11.57
C ALA A 35 -4.84 -0.21 -10.42
N VAL A 36 -5.54 0.69 -9.72
CA VAL A 36 -4.99 1.46 -8.61
C VAL A 36 -5.87 1.30 -7.38
N PHE A 37 -5.24 1.11 -6.23
CA PHE A 37 -5.88 1.12 -4.92
C PHE A 37 -5.21 2.16 -4.03
N ALA A 38 -6.01 2.99 -3.37
CA ALA A 38 -5.56 3.91 -2.34
C ALA A 38 -6.33 3.62 -1.05
N GLY A 39 -5.60 3.22 0.00
CA GLY A 39 -6.16 2.98 1.32
C GLY A 39 -5.95 4.19 2.23
N THR A 40 -7.01 4.65 2.87
CA THR A 40 -7.00 5.78 3.81
C THR A 40 -7.37 5.33 5.22
N MET A 41 -6.92 6.08 6.23
CA MET A 41 -7.32 5.83 7.60
C MET A 41 -8.79 6.21 7.79
N ARG A 42 -9.58 5.30 8.36
CA ARG A 42 -10.94 5.58 8.82
C ARG A 42 -10.92 6.05 10.27
N ASP A 43 -11.88 6.88 10.64
CA ASP A 43 -12.09 7.42 11.99
C ASP A 43 -12.81 6.46 12.95
N PHE A 44 -13.22 5.28 12.48
CA PHE A 44 -13.80 4.21 13.30
C PHE A 44 -13.06 2.89 13.11
N ASN A 45 -12.81 2.20 14.22
CA ASN A 45 -12.37 0.82 14.23
C ASN A 45 -13.05 0.08 15.40
N GLU A 46 -13.74 -1.02 15.13
CA GLU A 46 -14.38 -1.90 16.14
C GLU A 46 -15.32 -1.20 17.17
N GLY A 47 -15.94 -0.08 16.79
CA GLY A 47 -16.89 0.66 17.64
C GLY A 47 -16.29 1.80 18.46
N ASP A 48 -14.96 1.95 18.44
CA ASP A 48 -14.26 3.08 19.07
C ASP A 48 -13.94 4.18 18.05
N THR A 49 -14.10 5.44 18.47
CA THR A 49 -13.63 6.60 17.71
C THR A 49 -12.12 6.71 17.86
N VAL A 50 -11.38 6.43 16.79
CA VAL A 50 -9.90 6.47 16.79
C VAL A 50 -9.43 7.85 16.35
N GLN A 51 -8.63 8.52 17.18
CA GLN A 51 -8.14 9.88 16.88
C GLN A 51 -6.92 9.88 15.93
N GLY A 52 -6.20 8.77 15.87
CA GLY A 52 -5.00 8.60 15.06
C GLY A 52 -4.39 7.22 15.26
N MET A 53 -3.44 6.88 14.41
CA MET A 53 -2.58 5.71 14.62
C MET A 53 -1.14 6.06 14.28
N THR A 54 -0.20 5.29 14.82
CA THR A 54 1.21 5.29 14.38
C THR A 54 1.50 3.95 13.73
N LEU A 55 2.06 3.98 12.53
CA LEU A 55 2.54 2.78 11.83
C LEU A 55 4.05 2.72 11.89
N GLU A 56 4.59 1.60 12.36
CA GLU A 56 6.01 1.31 12.39
C GLU A 56 6.34 0.17 11.41
N HIS A 57 7.60 0.10 10.99
CA HIS A 57 8.10 -0.93 10.07
C HIS A 57 9.53 -1.32 10.43
N TYR A 58 10.04 -2.39 9.81
CA TYR A 58 11.42 -2.82 9.97
C TYR A 58 12.21 -2.34 8.74
N PRO A 59 13.06 -1.30 8.86
CA PRO A 59 13.78 -0.74 7.73
C PRO A 59 14.63 -1.79 7.01
N GLY A 60 14.55 -1.80 5.69
CA GLY A 60 15.19 -2.76 4.80
C GLY A 60 14.51 -4.12 4.71
N MET A 61 13.88 -4.64 5.78
CA MET A 61 13.14 -5.92 5.70
C MET A 61 11.78 -5.73 5.04
N THR A 62 11.06 -4.66 5.41
CA THR A 62 9.76 -4.35 4.83
C THR A 62 9.89 -4.12 3.33
N GLU A 63 10.84 -3.28 2.89
CA GLU A 63 11.06 -2.96 1.48
C GLU A 63 11.38 -4.21 0.66
N ARG A 64 12.31 -5.05 1.12
CA ARG A 64 12.61 -6.34 0.47
C ARG A 64 11.39 -7.25 0.37
N HIS A 65 10.53 -7.25 1.40
CA HIS A 65 9.30 -8.01 1.36
C HIS A 65 8.33 -7.47 0.30
N LEU A 66 8.19 -6.14 0.20
CA LEU A 66 7.34 -5.48 -0.79
C LEU A 66 7.84 -5.70 -2.21
N GLU A 67 9.15 -5.65 -2.43
CA GLU A 67 9.77 -5.98 -3.72
C GLU A 67 9.47 -7.43 -4.11
N ARG A 68 9.63 -8.38 -3.16
CA ARG A 68 9.33 -9.79 -3.39
C ARG A 68 7.87 -10.03 -3.80
N ILE A 69 6.90 -9.40 -3.16
CA ILE A 69 5.48 -9.60 -3.52
C ILE A 69 5.14 -8.99 -4.88
N ILE A 70 5.83 -7.92 -5.30
CA ILE A 70 5.70 -7.39 -6.67
C ILE A 70 6.25 -8.40 -7.68
N ASP A 71 7.41 -8.99 -7.40
CA ASP A 71 8.00 -10.00 -8.30
C ASP A 71 7.11 -11.26 -8.38
N GLU A 72 6.52 -11.70 -7.27
CA GLU A 72 5.53 -12.78 -7.26
C GLU A 72 4.27 -12.42 -8.07
N ALA A 73 3.80 -11.18 -7.99
CA ALA A 73 2.67 -10.71 -8.80
C ALA A 73 3.01 -10.70 -10.30
N ARG A 74 4.25 -10.28 -10.66
CA ARG A 74 4.75 -10.33 -12.04
C ARG A 74 4.77 -11.77 -12.57
N GLU A 75 5.35 -12.69 -11.82
CA GLU A 75 5.42 -14.11 -12.21
C GLU A 75 4.04 -14.74 -12.33
N ARG A 76 3.15 -14.47 -11.37
CA ARG A 76 1.84 -15.13 -11.30
C ARG A 76 0.83 -14.59 -12.32
N PHE A 77 0.83 -13.29 -12.57
CA PHE A 77 -0.22 -12.63 -13.37
C PHE A 77 0.26 -12.07 -14.71
N GLY A 78 1.57 -12.09 -14.98
CA GLY A 78 2.14 -11.55 -16.22
C GLY A 78 1.91 -10.04 -16.37
N ILE A 79 1.93 -9.30 -15.25
CA ILE A 79 1.80 -7.84 -15.26
C ILE A 79 3.09 -7.19 -15.78
N LEU A 80 2.97 -5.97 -16.31
CA LEU A 80 4.11 -5.23 -16.85
C LEU A 80 4.94 -4.62 -15.73
N ASP A 81 4.26 -3.97 -14.78
CA ASP A 81 4.90 -3.36 -13.62
C ASP A 81 3.90 -3.13 -12.47
N ALA A 82 4.44 -2.84 -11.28
CA ALA A 82 3.68 -2.45 -10.11
C ALA A 82 4.43 -1.45 -9.22
N LEU A 83 3.65 -0.66 -8.49
CA LEU A 83 4.07 0.33 -7.51
C LEU A 83 3.45 -0.02 -6.16
N ILE A 84 4.23 0.06 -5.09
CA ILE A 84 3.74 0.08 -3.72
C ILE A 84 4.35 1.28 -3.00
N VAL A 85 3.50 2.19 -2.54
CA VAL A 85 3.86 3.25 -1.60
C VAL A 85 3.13 2.99 -0.29
N HIS A 86 3.86 2.99 0.83
CA HIS A 86 3.27 2.81 2.15
C HIS A 86 3.77 3.88 3.12
N ARG A 87 2.83 4.46 3.87
CA ARG A 87 3.13 5.45 4.90
C ARG A 87 3.44 4.79 6.24
N VAL A 88 4.40 5.36 6.95
CA VAL A 88 4.74 5.05 8.34
C VAL A 88 4.73 6.33 9.16
N GLY A 89 4.89 6.22 10.47
CA GLY A 89 4.77 7.34 11.40
C GLY A 89 3.31 7.66 11.77
N PRO A 90 3.05 8.86 12.31
CA PRO A 90 1.72 9.29 12.73
C PRO A 90 0.78 9.50 11.54
N ILE A 91 -0.42 8.94 11.63
CA ILE A 91 -1.46 8.99 10.60
C ILE A 91 -2.79 9.39 11.24
N ARG A 92 -3.51 10.31 10.61
CA ARG A 92 -4.82 10.80 11.02
C ARG A 92 -5.92 10.30 10.08
N PRO A 93 -7.19 10.33 10.53
CA PRO A 93 -8.32 10.00 9.67
C PRO A 93 -8.32 10.76 8.34
N ALA A 94 -8.81 10.10 7.29
CA ALA A 94 -8.82 10.52 5.89
C ALA A 94 -7.43 10.65 5.22
N GLU A 95 -6.32 10.51 5.95
CA GLU A 95 -5.00 10.51 5.33
C GLU A 95 -4.71 9.17 4.62
N THR A 96 -4.00 9.25 3.49
CA THR A 96 -3.55 8.07 2.74
C THR A 96 -2.51 7.29 3.54
N ILE A 97 -2.72 5.98 3.63
CA ILE A 97 -1.81 5.02 4.25
C ILE A 97 -1.03 4.28 3.17
N VAL A 98 -1.71 3.82 2.13
CA VAL A 98 -1.11 2.95 1.12
C VAL A 98 -1.64 3.28 -0.25
N LEU A 99 -0.75 3.21 -1.25
CA LEU A 99 -1.06 3.29 -2.66
C LEU A 99 -0.44 2.09 -3.35
N THR A 100 -1.25 1.32 -4.07
CA THR A 100 -0.75 0.30 -4.99
C THR A 100 -1.26 0.61 -6.40
N ALA A 101 -0.39 0.45 -7.39
CA ALA A 101 -0.76 0.55 -8.79
C ALA A 101 -0.17 -0.62 -9.56
N VAL A 102 -0.92 -1.17 -10.51
CA VAL A 102 -0.49 -2.28 -11.36
C VAL A 102 -0.81 -1.94 -12.81
N TRP A 103 0.19 -2.06 -13.67
CA TRP A 103 0.06 -1.88 -15.11
C TRP A 103 0.11 -3.23 -15.82
N SER A 104 -0.83 -3.47 -16.72
CA SER A 104 -0.93 -4.72 -17.48
C SER A 104 -1.43 -4.48 -18.90
N ALA A 105 -1.20 -5.45 -19.80
CA ALA A 105 -1.81 -5.46 -21.12
C ALA A 105 -3.33 -5.65 -21.06
N HIS A 106 -3.86 -6.31 -20.02
CA HIS A 106 -5.28 -6.64 -19.91
C HIS A 106 -5.84 -6.42 -18.50
N ARG A 107 -7.08 -5.92 -18.43
CA ARG A 107 -7.75 -5.56 -17.17
C ARG A 107 -7.83 -6.68 -16.14
N LYS A 108 -7.96 -7.95 -16.57
CA LYS A 108 -8.07 -9.09 -15.65
C LYS A 108 -6.82 -9.21 -14.79
N ALA A 109 -5.64 -9.25 -15.42
CA ALA A 109 -4.37 -9.33 -14.72
C ALA A 109 -4.12 -8.09 -13.84
N ALA A 110 -4.49 -6.89 -14.30
CA ALA A 110 -4.37 -5.68 -13.48
C ALA A 110 -5.18 -5.77 -12.18
N PHE A 111 -6.46 -6.14 -12.24
CA PHE A 111 -7.30 -6.27 -11.04
C PHE A 111 -6.86 -7.41 -10.12
N GLU A 112 -6.57 -8.59 -10.67
CA GLU A 112 -6.19 -9.76 -9.88
C GLU A 112 -4.85 -9.54 -9.15
N ALA A 113 -3.87 -8.96 -9.83
CA ALA A 113 -2.58 -8.64 -9.22
C ALA A 113 -2.69 -7.52 -8.20
N ASN A 114 -3.44 -6.44 -8.47
CA ASN A 114 -3.60 -5.35 -7.51
C ASN A 114 -4.27 -5.85 -6.21
N ARG A 115 -5.31 -6.69 -6.33
CA ARG A 115 -5.93 -7.36 -5.19
C ARG A 115 -4.91 -8.24 -4.46
N PHE A 116 -4.15 -9.07 -5.18
CA PHE A 116 -3.11 -9.91 -4.58
C PHE A 116 -2.10 -9.11 -3.76
N LEU A 117 -1.58 -8.00 -4.28
CA LEU A 117 -0.67 -7.13 -3.54
C LEU A 117 -1.29 -6.63 -2.23
N MET A 118 -2.56 -6.24 -2.25
CA MET A 118 -3.27 -5.78 -1.06
C MET A 118 -3.48 -6.89 -0.02
N GLU A 119 -3.82 -8.10 -0.44
CA GLU A 119 -3.94 -9.23 0.48
C GLU A 119 -2.58 -9.58 1.10
N GLU A 120 -1.49 -9.57 0.31
CA GLU A 120 -0.14 -9.81 0.82
C GLU A 120 0.31 -8.74 1.82
N LEU A 121 0.05 -7.46 1.51
CA LEU A 121 0.30 -6.33 2.41
C LEU A 121 -0.43 -6.51 3.75
N LYS A 122 -1.70 -6.91 3.73
CA LYS A 122 -2.50 -7.11 4.94
C LYS A 122 -2.06 -8.30 5.77
N HIS A 123 -1.60 -9.38 5.16
CA HIS A 123 -1.33 -10.62 5.90
C HIS A 123 0.14 -10.81 6.28
N ARG A 124 1.07 -10.29 5.48
CA ARG A 124 2.49 -10.71 5.55
C ARG A 124 3.48 -9.55 5.66
N ALA A 125 3.08 -8.32 5.37
CA ALA A 125 4.01 -7.19 5.46
C ALA A 125 4.31 -6.85 6.94
N PRO A 126 5.58 -6.66 7.32
CA PRO A 126 5.99 -6.37 8.69
C PRO A 126 5.74 -4.90 9.03
N PHE A 127 4.47 -4.56 9.24
CA PHE A 127 4.01 -3.29 9.77
C PHE A 127 3.36 -3.52 11.14
N TRP A 128 3.60 -2.61 12.08
CA TRP A 128 3.01 -2.63 13.41
C TRP A 128 2.17 -1.39 13.63
N LYS A 129 0.92 -1.58 14.04
CA LYS A 129 -0.05 -0.51 14.22
C LYS A 129 -0.26 -0.22 15.70
N LYS A 130 -0.10 1.04 16.09
CA LYS A 130 -0.42 1.56 17.42
C LYS A 130 -1.55 2.58 17.32
N GLU A 131 -2.70 2.31 17.93
CA GLU A 131 -3.87 3.19 17.90
C GLU A 131 -3.85 4.16 19.10
N ALA A 132 -4.23 5.42 18.86
CA ALA A 132 -4.46 6.42 19.90
C ALA A 132 -5.97 6.54 20.17
N LEU A 133 -6.36 6.32 21.43
CA LEU A 133 -7.76 6.28 21.87
C LEU A 133 -8.21 7.65 22.41
N SER A 134 -9.54 7.83 22.51
CA SER A 134 -10.16 9.08 22.92
C SER A 134 -9.89 9.48 24.38
N ASP A 135 -9.54 8.53 25.23
CA ASP A 135 -9.17 8.73 26.63
C ASP A 135 -7.68 9.12 26.82
N GLY A 136 -6.93 9.26 25.74
CA GLY A 136 -5.50 9.59 25.74
C GLY A 136 -4.58 8.39 25.92
N SER A 137 -5.12 7.17 26.05
CA SER A 137 -4.33 5.94 26.06
C SER A 137 -3.93 5.48 24.65
N SER A 138 -3.03 4.49 24.56
CA SER A 138 -2.64 3.90 23.28
C SER A 138 -2.51 2.39 23.39
N ARG A 139 -2.85 1.66 22.32
CA ARG A 139 -2.75 0.20 22.24
C ARG A 139 -2.03 -0.24 20.98
N TRP A 140 -1.23 -1.29 21.10
CA TRP A 140 -0.71 -2.02 19.94
C TRP A 140 -1.80 -2.97 19.44
N VAL A 141 -1.97 -3.03 18.12
CA VAL A 141 -2.92 -3.96 17.50
C VAL A 141 -2.19 -5.26 17.22
N GLU A 142 -2.64 -6.33 17.88
CA GLU A 142 -1.97 -7.64 17.86
C GLU A 142 -2.23 -8.44 16.57
N GLN A 143 -3.33 -8.16 15.86
CA GLN A 143 -3.70 -8.88 14.63
C GLN A 143 -4.23 -7.94 13.56
N ASN A 144 -3.85 -8.22 12.30
CA ASN A 144 -4.40 -7.53 11.14
C ASN A 144 -5.85 -7.97 10.91
N THR A 145 -6.74 -7.00 10.78
CA THR A 145 -8.18 -7.26 10.58
C THR A 145 -8.43 -7.81 9.17
N PRO A 146 -9.24 -8.88 9.00
CA PRO A 146 -9.69 -9.33 7.69
C PRO A 146 -10.38 -8.19 6.91
N GLY A 147 -10.13 -8.14 5.61
CA GLY A 147 -10.74 -7.18 4.67
C GLY A 147 -12.14 -7.54 4.25
#